data_AF-A0A1Y3AVM2-F1
#
_entry.id   AF-A0A1Y3AVM2-F1
#
_cell.length_a   1.000
_cell.length_b   1.000
_cell.length_c   1.000
_cell.angle_alpha   90.00
_cell.angle_beta   90.00
_cell.angle_gamma   90.00
#
_symmetry.space_group_name_H-M   'P 1'
#
loop_
_entity.id
_entity.type
_entity.pdbx_description
1 polymer ?
#
loop_
_entity_poly.entity_id
_entity_poly.type
_entity_poly.pdbx_seq_one_letter_code
_entity_poly.pdbx_strand_id
1 'polypeptide(L)'
;MDDPTTATTPSTPVSEDFSLPPRDPEEFDELVLKYRNAIVRLNDLKDSKEEIEMKKILQELNNNLEIYSLNIRFHSFFSTALPIMLQYLNCGSKNYIKEHNESQIRQLVLELLTRFPISVTRNSLQQMFPVLYTIMEADNEDNACIAFRILIDLHKRSQKLNDDVSMN
;
A
#
# COMPACT_ATOMS: atom_id res chain seq x y z
N MET A 1 -10.39 -66.23 13.67
CA MET A 1 -9.11 -65.64 13.22
C MET A 1 -9.54 -64.44 12.40
N ASP A 2 -9.72 -63.35 13.13
CA ASP A 2 -10.44 -62.16 12.71
C ASP A 2 -9.48 -61.14 12.09
N ASP A 3 -9.98 -60.46 11.05
CA ASP A 3 -9.32 -59.42 10.26
C ASP A 3 -8.75 -58.27 11.11
N PRO A 4 -7.59 -57.68 10.74
CA PRO A 4 -7.10 -56.50 11.42
C PRO A 4 -7.82 -55.23 10.94
N THR A 5 -8.29 -54.49 11.92
CA THR A 5 -9.04 -53.25 11.88
C THR A 5 -8.34 -52.11 11.15
N THR A 6 -9.13 -51.41 10.35
CA THR A 6 -8.86 -50.11 9.71
C THR A 6 -8.32 -49.08 10.68
N ALA A 7 -7.12 -48.56 10.44
CA ALA A 7 -6.59 -47.38 11.13
C ALA A 7 -6.74 -46.15 10.21
N THR A 8 -7.88 -45.46 10.31
CA THR A 8 -8.06 -44.12 9.74
C THR A 8 -7.44 -43.11 10.72
N THR A 9 -6.26 -42.59 10.38
CA THR A 9 -5.70 -41.40 11.04
C THR A 9 -6.57 -40.17 10.73
N PRO A 10 -6.89 -39.32 11.72
CA PRO A 10 -7.65 -38.10 11.48
C PRO A 10 -6.76 -37.07 10.75
N SER A 11 -7.24 -36.62 9.58
CA SER A 11 -6.67 -35.49 8.85
C SER A 11 -6.83 -34.21 9.68
N THR A 12 -5.73 -33.66 10.16
CA THR A 12 -5.67 -32.30 10.70
C THR A 12 -6.09 -31.33 9.59
N PRO A 13 -7.01 -30.37 9.83
CA PRO A 13 -7.32 -29.37 8.83
C PRO A 13 -6.08 -28.48 8.69
N VAL A 14 -5.48 -28.49 7.51
CA VAL A 14 -4.43 -27.54 7.13
C VAL A 14 -5.08 -26.17 7.20
N SER A 15 -4.71 -25.39 8.22
CA SER A 15 -4.97 -23.97 8.27
C SER A 15 -4.35 -23.35 7.02
N GLU A 16 -5.17 -23.03 6.03
CA GLU A 16 -4.78 -22.29 4.85
C GLU A 16 -4.38 -20.88 5.28
N ASP A 17 -3.07 -20.70 5.44
CA ASP A 17 -2.45 -19.42 5.72
C ASP A 17 -2.50 -18.58 4.42
N PHE A 18 -3.46 -17.66 4.35
CA PHE A 18 -3.72 -16.76 3.21
C PHE A 18 -2.66 -15.64 3.07
N SER A 19 -1.39 -15.91 3.38
CA SER A 19 -0.29 -14.93 3.27
C SER A 19 0.97 -15.45 2.61
N LEU A 20 0.96 -16.65 2.03
CA LEU A 20 2.10 -17.11 1.23
C LEU A 20 2.11 -16.43 -0.14
N PRO A 21 3.28 -15.96 -0.62
CA PRO A 21 3.41 -15.54 -2.01
C PRO A 21 2.94 -16.67 -2.95
N PRO A 22 2.49 -16.35 -4.18
CA PRO A 22 2.08 -17.33 -5.16
C PRO A 22 3.09 -18.48 -5.22
N ARG A 23 2.60 -19.72 -5.10
CA ARG A 23 3.47 -20.92 -5.09
C ARG A 23 4.21 -21.09 -6.43
N ASP A 24 3.65 -20.53 -7.49
CA ASP A 24 4.23 -20.52 -8.83
C ASP A 24 4.97 -19.20 -9.10
N PRO A 25 6.27 -19.24 -9.45
CA PRO A 25 7.03 -18.08 -9.90
C PRO A 25 6.36 -17.30 -11.05
N GLU A 26 5.65 -17.98 -11.97
CA GLU A 26 5.01 -17.33 -13.12
C GLU A 26 3.85 -16.43 -12.67
N GLU A 27 3.01 -16.90 -11.74
CA GLU A 27 1.91 -16.11 -11.17
C GLU A 27 2.42 -14.87 -10.43
N PHE A 28 3.55 -14.98 -9.73
CA PHE A 28 4.17 -13.85 -9.06
C PHE A 28 4.68 -12.79 -10.05
N ASP A 29 5.31 -13.22 -11.14
CA ASP A 29 5.82 -12.31 -12.17
C ASP A 29 4.69 -11.61 -12.94
N GLU A 30 3.61 -12.31 -13.26
CA GLU A 30 2.41 -11.72 -13.86
C GLU A 30 1.78 -10.65 -12.96
N LEU A 31 1.64 -10.98 -11.68
CA LEU A 31 1.14 -10.07 -10.66
C LEU A 31 2.05 -8.81 -10.65
N VAL A 32 3.38 -8.98 -10.57
CA VAL A 32 4.34 -7.85 -10.51
C VAL A 32 4.22 -6.95 -11.74
N LEU A 33 4.05 -7.55 -12.91
CA LEU A 33 3.84 -6.81 -14.15
C LEU A 33 2.53 -6.02 -14.12
N LYS A 34 1.44 -6.63 -13.65
CA LYS A 34 0.13 -5.99 -13.51
C LYS A 34 0.20 -4.75 -12.62
N TYR A 35 0.90 -4.85 -11.48
CA TYR A 35 1.06 -3.72 -10.55
C TYR A 35 1.85 -2.56 -11.14
N ARG A 36 2.92 -2.87 -11.88
CA ARG A 36 3.71 -1.86 -12.57
C ARG A 36 2.85 -1.11 -13.59
N ASN A 37 2.06 -1.85 -14.37
CA ASN A 37 1.15 -1.27 -15.36
C ASN A 37 0.07 -0.42 -14.69
N ALA A 38 -0.45 -0.83 -13.54
CA ALA A 38 -1.41 -0.08 -12.75
C ALA A 38 -0.88 1.30 -12.32
N ILE A 39 0.37 1.41 -11.85
CA ILE A 39 0.97 2.71 -11.50
C ILE A 39 1.17 3.60 -12.72
N VAL A 40 1.65 3.04 -13.83
CA VAL A 40 1.79 3.80 -15.09
C VAL A 40 0.43 4.32 -15.52
N ARG A 41 -0.60 3.47 -15.51
CA ARG A 41 -1.96 3.87 -15.84
C ARG A 41 -2.46 4.96 -14.89
N LEU A 42 -2.25 4.83 -13.58
CA LEU A 42 -2.59 5.89 -12.61
C LEU A 42 -1.90 7.22 -12.90
N ASN A 43 -0.69 7.24 -13.44
CA ASN A 43 -0.04 8.50 -13.80
C ASN A 43 -0.70 9.18 -15.03
N ASP A 44 -1.29 8.38 -15.92
CA ASP A 44 -1.93 8.85 -17.14
C ASP A 44 -3.38 9.32 -16.90
N LEU A 45 -4.04 8.79 -15.86
CA LEU A 45 -5.39 9.18 -15.46
C LEU A 45 -5.37 10.60 -14.87
N LYS A 46 -6.03 11.55 -15.55
CA LYS A 46 -6.07 12.97 -15.11
C LYS A 46 -7.46 13.59 -15.14
N ASP A 47 -8.45 12.88 -15.68
CA ASP A 47 -9.82 13.38 -15.84
C ASP A 47 -10.72 12.80 -14.73
N SER A 48 -11.62 13.64 -14.17
CA SER A 48 -12.63 13.22 -13.20
C SER A 48 -13.59 12.16 -13.77
N LYS A 49 -13.72 12.08 -15.10
CA LYS A 49 -14.48 11.01 -15.77
C LYS A 49 -13.88 9.62 -15.59
N GLU A 50 -12.60 9.53 -15.24
CA GLU A 50 -11.91 8.26 -15.04
C GLU A 50 -11.81 7.84 -13.55
N GLU A 51 -12.45 8.56 -12.64
CA GLU A 51 -12.45 8.27 -11.19
C GLU A 51 -12.80 6.82 -10.85
N ILE A 52 -13.75 6.23 -11.58
CA ILE A 52 -14.15 4.83 -11.37
C ILE A 52 -12.99 3.88 -11.71
N GLU A 53 -12.24 4.15 -12.78
CA GLU A 53 -11.08 3.35 -13.16
C GLU A 53 -9.95 3.53 -12.14
N MET A 54 -9.67 4.77 -11.74
CA MET A 54 -8.66 5.10 -10.74
C MET A 54 -8.92 4.37 -9.42
N LYS A 55 -10.17 4.42 -8.94
CA LYS A 55 -10.59 3.73 -7.73
C LYS A 55 -10.35 2.22 -7.84
N LYS A 56 -10.74 1.59 -8.96
CA LYS A 56 -10.52 0.14 -9.16
C LYS A 56 -9.04 -0.21 -9.13
N ILE A 57 -8.20 0.59 -9.79
CA ILE A 57 -6.76 0.37 -9.78
C ILE A 57 -6.22 0.49 -8.36
N LEU A 58 -6.57 1.55 -7.62
CA LEU A 58 -6.10 1.75 -6.24
C LEU A 58 -6.58 0.65 -5.27
N GLN A 59 -7.80 0.13 -5.45
CA GLN A 59 -8.30 -1.02 -4.69
C GLN A 59 -7.48 -2.27 -4.97
N GLU A 60 -7.23 -2.56 -6.24
CA GLU A 60 -6.40 -3.68 -6.63
C GLU A 60 -4.97 -3.54 -6.11
N LEU A 61 -4.45 -2.31 -6.12
CA LEU A 61 -3.13 -2.03 -5.56
C LEU A 61 -3.10 -2.40 -4.07
N ASN A 62 -4.04 -1.87 -3.30
CA ASN A 62 -4.16 -2.16 -1.87
C ASN A 62 -4.25 -3.67 -1.58
N ASN A 63 -5.11 -4.41 -2.29
CA ASN A 63 -5.35 -5.82 -1.99
C ASN A 63 -4.10 -6.69 -2.13
N ASN A 64 -3.19 -6.32 -3.02
CA ASN A 64 -2.06 -7.15 -3.37
C ASN A 64 -0.71 -6.60 -2.86
N LEU A 65 -0.71 -5.44 -2.20
CA LEU A 65 0.51 -4.74 -1.74
C LEU A 65 1.48 -5.63 -0.95
N GLU A 66 0.96 -6.50 -0.07
CA GLU A 66 1.78 -7.40 0.75
C GLU A 66 2.61 -8.34 -0.11
N ILE A 67 2.01 -8.96 -1.12
CA ILE A 67 2.71 -9.86 -2.03
C ILE A 67 3.79 -9.09 -2.81
N TYR A 68 3.50 -7.89 -3.30
CA TYR A 68 4.49 -7.08 -4.02
C TYR A 68 5.64 -6.59 -3.18
N SER A 69 5.39 -6.35 -1.91
CA SER A 69 6.43 -5.90 -1.00
C SER A 69 7.57 -6.91 -0.82
N LEU A 70 7.31 -8.18 -1.15
CA LEU A 70 8.30 -9.25 -1.18
C LEU A 70 9.22 -9.17 -2.41
N ASN A 71 8.86 -8.41 -3.45
CA ASN A 71 9.67 -8.30 -4.66
C ASN A 71 10.94 -7.47 -4.44
N ILE A 72 12.08 -7.96 -4.91
CA ILE A 72 13.37 -7.26 -4.78
C ILE A 72 13.37 -5.85 -5.44
N ARG A 73 12.52 -5.61 -6.44
CA ARG A 73 12.40 -4.32 -7.13
C ARG A 73 11.42 -3.35 -6.47
N PHE A 74 10.85 -3.71 -5.33
CA PHE A 74 9.85 -2.90 -4.63
C PHE A 74 10.33 -1.47 -4.33
N HIS A 75 11.60 -1.28 -3.97
CA HIS A 75 12.15 0.05 -3.69
C HIS A 75 12.13 0.97 -4.92
N SER A 76 12.53 0.45 -6.09
CA SER A 76 12.50 1.19 -7.36
C SER A 76 11.06 1.54 -7.76
N PHE A 77 10.17 0.57 -7.57
CA PHE A 77 8.73 0.76 -7.75
C PHE A 77 8.17 1.87 -6.86
N PHE A 78 8.43 1.82 -5.56
CA PHE A 78 7.96 2.81 -4.59
C PHE A 78 8.44 4.22 -4.94
N SER A 79 9.68 4.36 -5.41
CA SER A 79 10.25 5.64 -5.85
C SER A 79 9.48 6.26 -7.02
N THR A 80 8.85 5.43 -7.85
CA THR A 80 7.98 5.89 -8.97
C THR A 80 6.55 6.16 -8.50
N ALA A 81 6.00 5.27 -7.67
CA ALA A 81 4.61 5.36 -7.21
C ALA A 81 4.38 6.52 -6.24
N LEU A 82 5.34 6.82 -5.36
CA LEU A 82 5.19 7.81 -4.30
C LEU A 82 4.83 9.22 -4.83
N PRO A 83 5.57 9.80 -5.81
CA PRO A 83 5.21 11.11 -6.37
C PRO A 83 3.80 11.15 -6.95
N ILE A 84 3.37 10.07 -7.61
CA ILE A 84 2.02 9.96 -8.20
C ILE A 84 0.96 9.99 -7.10
N MET A 85 1.13 9.18 -6.05
CA MET A 85 0.22 9.17 -4.90
C MET A 85 0.15 10.52 -4.20
N LEU A 86 1.29 11.18 -4.00
CA LEU A 86 1.34 12.51 -3.38
C LEU A 86 0.67 13.58 -4.24
N GLN A 87 0.81 13.51 -5.56
CA GLN A 87 0.11 14.39 -6.49
C GLN A 87 -1.41 14.23 -6.35
N TYR A 88 -1.91 13.00 -6.24
CA TYR A 88 -3.34 12.73 -6.02
C TYR A 88 -3.87 13.37 -4.74
N LEU A 89 -3.11 13.25 -3.65
CA LEU A 89 -3.51 13.84 -2.38
C LEU A 89 -3.55 15.37 -2.42
N ASN A 90 -2.63 16.01 -3.16
CA ASN A 90 -2.58 17.47 -3.32
C ASN A 90 -3.63 18.04 -4.28
N CYS A 91 -3.99 17.32 -5.35
CA CYS A 91 -4.91 17.82 -6.38
C CYS A 91 -6.40 17.59 -6.05
N GLY A 92 -6.73 16.65 -5.16
CA GLY A 92 -8.11 16.29 -4.86
C GLY A 92 -8.91 17.44 -4.22
N SER A 93 -10.13 17.65 -4.70
CA SER A 93 -11.07 18.55 -4.03
C SER A 93 -11.42 17.98 -2.65
N LYS A 94 -11.48 18.85 -1.64
CA LYS A 94 -11.74 18.46 -0.25
C LYS A 94 -13.21 18.11 -0.09
N ASN A 95 -13.57 16.91 -0.55
CA ASN A 95 -14.93 16.43 -0.49
C ASN A 95 -15.19 15.73 0.85
N TYR A 96 -16.15 16.26 1.59
CA TYR A 96 -16.55 15.75 2.92
C TYR A 96 -17.60 14.64 2.83
N ILE A 97 -18.08 14.34 1.61
CA ILE A 97 -19.09 13.31 1.37
C ILE A 97 -18.37 11.98 1.08
N LYS A 98 -18.47 11.03 2.01
CA LYS A 98 -17.80 9.71 1.92
C LYS A 98 -18.21 8.88 0.71
N GLU A 99 -19.42 9.11 0.19
CA GLU A 99 -19.96 8.36 -0.96
C GLU A 99 -19.35 8.79 -2.30
N HIS A 100 -18.67 9.95 -2.35
CA HIS A 100 -18.05 10.43 -3.58
C HIS A 100 -16.79 9.60 -3.91
N ASN A 101 -16.57 9.32 -5.19
CA ASN A 101 -15.42 8.53 -5.64
C ASN A 101 -14.09 9.21 -5.27
N GLU A 102 -13.99 10.54 -5.40
CA GLU A 102 -12.81 11.30 -4.97
C GLU A 102 -12.44 11.05 -3.48
N SER A 103 -13.43 11.02 -2.58
CA SER A 103 -13.22 10.78 -1.15
C SER A 103 -12.66 9.37 -0.91
N GLN A 104 -13.19 8.37 -1.62
CA GLN A 104 -12.75 6.98 -1.52
C GLN A 104 -11.38 6.76 -2.14
N ILE A 105 -11.09 7.41 -3.27
CA ILE A 105 -9.77 7.41 -3.91
C ILE A 105 -8.73 7.96 -2.93
N ARG A 106 -9.02 9.11 -2.30
CA ARG A 106 -8.13 9.71 -1.29
C ARG A 106 -7.86 8.76 -0.13
N GLN A 107 -8.90 8.11 0.39
CA GLN A 107 -8.75 7.13 1.46
C GLN A 107 -7.89 5.93 1.02
N LEU A 108 -8.12 5.37 -0.18
CA LEU A 108 -7.32 4.27 -0.72
C LEU A 108 -5.84 4.63 -0.89
N VAL A 109 -5.55 5.88 -1.31
CA VAL A 109 -4.16 6.37 -1.43
C VAL A 109 -3.53 6.51 -0.04
N LEU A 110 -4.25 7.04 0.94
CA LEU A 110 -3.75 7.14 2.32
C LEU A 110 -3.50 5.76 2.95
N GLU A 111 -4.40 4.80 2.73
CA GLU A 111 -4.24 3.42 3.17
C GLU A 111 -3.01 2.76 2.55
N LEU A 112 -2.79 2.94 1.25
CA LEU A 112 -1.55 2.49 0.58
C LEU A 112 -0.32 3.06 1.29
N LEU A 113 -0.28 4.38 1.53
CA LEU A 113 0.83 5.06 2.19
C LEU A 113 1.12 4.51 3.60
N THR A 114 0.09 4.12 4.37
CA THR A 114 0.29 3.52 5.70
C THR A 114 0.93 2.13 5.65
N ARG A 115 0.69 1.37 4.57
CA ARG A 115 1.07 -0.04 4.48
C ARG A 115 2.39 -0.28 3.75
N PHE A 116 2.95 0.71 3.05
CA PHE A 116 4.25 0.54 2.43
C PHE A 116 5.28 0.10 3.49
N PRO A 117 6.06 -0.97 3.25
CA PRO A 117 7.31 -1.21 3.94
C PRO A 117 8.28 -0.13 3.48
N ILE A 118 8.13 1.05 4.08
CA ILE A 118 8.93 2.21 3.75
C ILE A 118 10.35 1.86 4.20
N SER A 119 11.17 1.45 3.24
CA SER A 119 12.62 1.65 3.26
C SER A 119 12.82 3.15 3.08
N VAL A 120 12.52 3.88 4.15
CA VAL A 120 12.40 5.34 4.12
C VAL A 120 13.76 5.93 3.78
N THR A 121 13.89 6.48 2.57
CA THR A 121 15.00 7.38 2.29
C THR A 121 14.67 8.77 2.83
N ARG A 122 15.69 9.55 3.20
CA ARG A 122 15.52 10.95 3.60
C ARG A 122 14.76 11.77 2.55
N ASN A 123 14.91 11.43 1.27
CA ASN A 123 14.21 12.07 0.16
C ASN A 123 12.70 11.76 0.19
N SER A 124 12.31 10.50 0.43
CA SER A 124 10.89 10.12 0.57
C SER A 124 10.21 10.90 1.70
N LEU A 125 10.89 11.11 2.84
CA LEU A 125 10.38 11.93 3.94
C LEU A 125 10.12 13.38 3.53
N GLN A 126 11.09 13.99 2.85
CA GLN A 126 10.98 15.40 2.42
C GLN A 126 9.81 15.62 1.46
N GLN A 127 9.45 14.60 0.66
CA GLN A 127 8.30 14.66 -0.23
C GLN A 127 6.97 14.45 0.52
N MET A 128 6.93 13.53 1.49
CA MET A 128 5.70 13.18 2.20
C MET A 128 5.26 14.24 3.21
N PHE A 129 6.19 14.86 3.95
CA PHE A 129 5.82 15.75 5.05
C PHE A 129 4.92 16.93 4.63
N PRO A 130 5.23 17.71 3.57
CA PRO A 130 4.38 18.84 3.19
C PRO A 130 2.94 18.42 2.87
N VAL A 131 2.77 17.26 2.22
CA VAL A 131 1.46 16.72 1.86
C VAL A 131 0.69 16.28 3.10
N LEU A 132 1.34 15.55 4.02
CA LEU A 132 0.71 15.11 5.27
C LEU A 132 0.26 16.30 6.12
N TYR A 133 1.07 17.35 6.23
CA TYR A 133 0.69 18.58 6.94
C TYR A 133 -0.53 19.26 6.28
N THR A 134 -0.54 19.34 4.96
CA THR A 134 -1.66 19.93 4.21
C THR A 134 -2.97 19.17 4.45
N ILE A 135 -2.91 17.83 4.50
CA ILE A 135 -4.07 16.98 4.81
C ILE A 135 -4.52 17.22 6.26
N MET A 136 -3.60 17.27 7.21
CA MET A 136 -3.91 17.49 8.62
C MET A 136 -4.57 18.86 8.87
N GLU A 137 -4.14 19.89 8.15
CA GLU A 137 -4.67 21.25 8.32
C GLU A 137 -6.06 21.42 7.71
N ALA A 138 -6.33 20.73 6.61
CA ALA A 138 -7.38 21.19 5.70
C ALA A 138 -8.26 20.10 5.08
N ASP A 139 -8.05 18.83 5.44
CA ASP A 139 -8.91 17.71 5.06
C ASP A 139 -9.94 17.37 6.16
N ASN A 140 -10.71 16.31 5.98
CA ASN A 140 -11.61 15.82 7.02
C ASN A 140 -10.84 15.10 8.16
N GLU A 141 -11.52 14.91 9.31
CA GLU A 141 -10.94 14.33 10.53
C GLU A 141 -10.39 12.92 10.33
N ASP A 142 -11.08 12.07 9.55
CA ASP A 142 -10.64 10.69 9.28
C ASP A 142 -9.30 10.70 8.51
N ASN A 143 -9.20 11.52 7.46
CA ASN A 143 -7.97 11.68 6.67
C ASN A 143 -6.85 12.31 7.50
N ALA A 144 -7.16 13.31 8.33
CA ALA A 144 -6.20 13.93 9.24
C ALA A 144 -5.65 12.91 10.24
N CYS A 145 -6.50 12.06 10.82
CA CYS A 145 -6.08 10.99 11.74
C CYS A 145 -5.11 10.00 11.07
N ILE A 146 -5.40 9.60 9.83
CA ILE A 146 -4.50 8.73 9.06
C ILE A 146 -3.17 9.44 8.78
N ALA A 147 -3.20 10.71 8.37
CA ALA A 147 -2.00 11.50 8.12
C ALA A 147 -1.12 11.65 9.38
N PHE A 148 -1.73 11.89 10.54
CA PHE A 148 -1.03 11.90 11.83
C PHE A 148 -0.35 10.57 12.15
N ARG A 149 -1.05 9.45 11.92
CA ARG A 149 -0.49 8.11 12.13
C ARG A 149 0.73 7.87 11.25
N ILE A 150 0.64 8.21 9.96
CA ILE A 150 1.77 8.13 9.02
C ILE A 150 2.93 8.99 9.54
N LEU A 151 2.67 10.23 9.96
CA LEU A 151 3.68 11.15 10.45
C LEU A 151 4.45 10.58 11.67
N ILE A 152 3.72 10.01 12.63
CA ILE A 152 4.31 9.38 13.83
C ILE A 152 5.18 8.18 13.43
N ASP A 153 4.68 7.32 12.53
CA ASP A 153 5.42 6.15 12.09
C ASP A 153 6.69 6.52 11.31
N LEU A 154 6.64 7.57 10.49
CA LEU A 154 7.80 8.12 9.80
C LEU A 154 8.82 8.68 10.80
N HIS A 155 8.38 9.40 11.84
CA HIS A 155 9.26 9.95 12.86
C HIS A 155 9.97 8.85 13.67
N LYS A 156 9.26 7.80 14.07
CA LYS A 156 9.86 6.64 14.75
C LYS A 156 10.92 5.95 13.89
N ARG A 157 10.68 5.85 12.58
CA ARG A 157 11.65 5.24 11.64
C ARG A 157 12.87 6.14 11.42
N SER A 158 12.71 7.46 11.37
CA SER A 158 13.84 8.38 11.18
C SER A 158 14.77 8.43 12.40
N GLN A 159 14.23 8.27 13.61
CA GLN A 159 15.03 8.12 14.84
C GLN A 159 15.92 6.88 14.77
N LYS A 160 15.34 5.70 14.45
CA LYS A 160 16.11 4.46 14.30
C LYS A 160 17.26 4.58 13.30
N LEU A 161 17.03 5.24 12.16
CA LEU A 161 18.07 5.45 11.15
C LEU A 161 19.25 6.30 11.68
N ASN A 162 18.98 7.32 12.50
CA ASN A 162 20.04 8.16 13.07
C ASN A 162 20.82 7.42 14.17
N ASP A 163 20.17 6.52 14.90
CA ASP A 163 20.80 5.69 15.92
C ASP A 163 21.77 4.67 15.28
N ASP A 164 21.37 4.04 14.16
CA ASP A 164 22.22 3.11 13.41
C ASP A 164 23.47 3.79 12.82
N VAL A 165 23.35 5.05 12.39
CA VAL A 165 24.49 5.85 11.89
C VAL A 165 25.44 6.26 13.03
N SER A 166 24.95 6.37 14.26
CA SER A 166 25.77 6.78 15.42
C SER A 166 26.53 5.62 16.06
N MET A 167 26.25 4.37 15.66
CA MET A 167 26.96 3.17 16.14
C MET A 167 28.04 2.65 15.17
N ASN A 168 28.22 3.29 14.00
CA ASN A 168 29.31 3.02 13.06
C ASN A 168 30.35 4.15 13.07
#